data_AF-A0A843UA69-F1
#
_entry.id   AF-A0A843UA69-F1
#
_cell.length_a   1.000
_cell.length_b   1.000
_cell.length_c   1.000
_cell.angle_alpha   90.00
_cell.angle_beta   90.00
_cell.angle_gamma   90.00
#
_symmetry.space_group_name_H-M   'P 1'
#
loop_
_entity.id
_entity.type
_entity.pdbx_description
1 polymer ?
#
loop_
_entity_poly.entity_id
_entity_poly.type
_entity_poly.pdbx_seq_one_letter_code
_entity_poly.pdbx_strand_id
1 'polypeptide(L)'
;MASSSGTKGPGGGPPPKKSLSRRMTRLPSTIEDEDAAYDSELVPSSLASIVPILRVANVVEEHNPRVAYLCRFHAFEKAHNIDPTSSGRGVRQFKTYLLHRLEKWE
;
A
#
# COMPACT_ATOMS: atom_id res chain seq x y z
N MET A 1 62.56 6.91 -2.34
CA MET A 1 61.33 6.99 -1.52
C MET A 1 60.49 5.74 -1.79
N ALA A 2 59.80 5.27 -0.75
CA ALA A 2 59.06 3.99 -0.62
C ALA A 2 58.20 3.59 -1.84
N SER A 3 58.04 2.32 -2.20
CA SER A 3 57.26 1.36 -1.40
C SER A 3 57.51 -0.12 -1.79
N SER A 4 57.74 -0.93 -0.76
CA SER A 4 57.39 -2.36 -0.64
C SER A 4 55.86 -2.54 -0.74
N SER A 5 55.21 -3.68 -0.91
CA SER A 5 55.46 -5.10 -0.61
C SER A 5 54.33 -5.86 -1.33
N GLY A 6 54.56 -6.98 -2.02
CA GLY A 6 54.29 -8.34 -1.51
C GLY A 6 52.78 -8.71 -1.50
N THR A 7 52.28 -9.89 -1.81
CA THR A 7 52.82 -11.20 -2.23
C THR A 7 51.60 -12.02 -2.67
N LYS A 8 51.76 -12.79 -3.75
CA LYS A 8 50.75 -13.67 -4.35
C LYS A 8 50.69 -14.98 -3.56
N GLY A 9 49.55 -15.30 -2.95
CA GLY A 9 49.28 -16.60 -2.31
C GLY A 9 48.50 -17.54 -3.25
N PRO A 10 48.81 -18.85 -3.32
CA PRO A 10 48.21 -19.77 -4.29
C PRO A 10 47.10 -20.65 -3.66
N GLY A 11 46.13 -21.06 -4.49
CA GLY A 11 45.38 -22.31 -4.30
C GLY A 11 43.92 -22.20 -3.83
N GLY A 12 43.03 -22.80 -4.65
CA GLY A 12 41.88 -23.55 -4.14
C GLY A 12 40.48 -22.96 -4.33
N GLY A 13 39.72 -23.51 -5.29
CA GLY A 13 38.25 -23.64 -5.17
C GLY A 13 37.41 -23.01 -6.29
N PRO A 14 36.43 -23.73 -6.89
CA PRO A 14 35.49 -23.20 -7.88
C PRO A 14 34.43 -22.28 -7.23
N PRO A 15 33.72 -21.45 -8.02
CA PRO A 15 32.88 -20.37 -7.45
C PRO A 15 31.62 -20.92 -6.78
N PRO A 16 31.21 -20.42 -5.61
CA PRO A 16 29.90 -20.74 -5.08
C PRO A 16 28.82 -19.93 -5.80
N LYS A 17 28.10 -20.61 -6.70
CA LYS A 17 26.76 -20.20 -7.13
C LYS A 17 25.80 -20.43 -5.96
N LYS A 18 25.20 -19.38 -5.39
CA LYS A 18 23.98 -19.50 -4.60
C LYS A 18 22.96 -18.47 -5.04
N SER A 19 22.07 -18.95 -5.90
CA SER A 19 20.71 -18.47 -6.12
C SER A 19 20.07 -18.07 -4.79
N LEU A 20 19.59 -16.83 -4.72
CA LEU A 20 18.38 -16.49 -3.96
C LEU A 20 17.63 -15.44 -4.78
N SER A 21 17.00 -15.92 -5.85
CA SER A 21 15.81 -15.26 -6.40
C SER A 21 14.84 -15.13 -5.23
N ARG A 22 14.71 -13.93 -4.65
CA ARG A 22 13.69 -13.63 -3.65
C ARG A 22 12.35 -13.66 -4.36
N ARG A 23 11.84 -14.88 -4.53
CA ARG A 23 10.44 -15.16 -4.83
C ARG A 23 9.65 -14.56 -3.66
N MET A 24 9.20 -13.32 -3.83
CA MET A 24 8.15 -12.77 -3.00
C MET A 24 6.92 -13.64 -3.28
N THR A 25 6.67 -14.61 -2.40
CA THR A 25 5.39 -15.29 -2.35
C THR A 25 4.36 -14.25 -1.92
N ARG A 26 3.76 -13.56 -2.89
CA ARG A 26 2.54 -12.79 -2.65
C ARG A 26 1.46 -13.83 -2.38
N LEU A 27 1.19 -14.07 -1.11
CA LEU A 27 -0.04 -14.76 -0.71
C LEU A 27 -1.20 -13.87 -1.18
N PRO A 28 -2.14 -14.37 -1.99
CA PRO A 28 -3.39 -13.68 -2.20
C PRO A 28 -4.13 -13.68 -0.87
N SER A 29 -4.26 -12.51 -0.26
CA SER A 29 -5.15 -12.34 0.87
C SER A 29 -6.57 -12.30 0.31
N THR A 30 -7.26 -13.43 0.32
CA THR A 30 -8.72 -13.47 0.21
C THR A 30 -9.28 -12.75 1.43
N ILE A 31 -9.49 -11.45 1.28
CA ILE A 31 -10.24 -10.57 2.18
C ILE A 31 -11.24 -9.93 1.22
N GLU A 32 -12.46 -10.46 1.18
CA GLU A 32 -13.46 -10.00 0.22
C GLU A 32 -14.74 -9.51 0.90
N ASP A 33 -14.97 -9.80 2.19
CA ASP A 33 -16.20 -9.40 2.89
C ASP A 33 -15.98 -8.51 4.13
N GLU A 34 -14.82 -8.55 4.80
CA GLU A 34 -14.60 -7.77 6.03
C GLU A 34 -14.06 -6.35 5.79
N ASP A 35 -13.76 -5.96 4.55
CA ASP A 35 -13.06 -4.71 4.27
C ASP A 35 -13.86 -3.44 4.64
N ALA A 36 -15.20 -3.45 4.60
CA ALA A 36 -16.03 -2.26 4.88
C ALA A 36 -15.80 -1.67 6.27
N ALA A 37 -15.64 -2.50 7.29
CA ALA A 37 -15.36 -2.03 8.64
C ALA A 37 -13.99 -1.34 8.74
N TYR A 38 -13.01 -1.73 7.92
CA TYR A 38 -11.62 -1.26 8.03
C TYR A 38 -11.35 0.07 7.32
N ASP A 39 -12.20 0.52 6.38
CA ASP A 39 -11.99 1.79 5.65
C ASP A 39 -11.83 2.99 6.60
N SER A 40 -12.61 3.02 7.69
CA SER A 40 -12.62 4.14 8.65
C SER A 40 -11.50 4.04 9.70
N GLU A 41 -11.00 2.84 9.98
CA GLU A 41 -9.93 2.60 10.96
C GLU A 41 -8.54 2.81 10.37
N LEU A 42 -8.40 2.59 9.07
CA LEU A 42 -7.14 2.72 8.34
C LEU A 42 -6.81 4.17 7.92
N VAL A 43 -7.69 5.13 8.21
CA VAL A 43 -7.50 6.54 7.82
C VAL A 43 -6.36 7.18 8.63
N PRO A 44 -5.28 7.66 7.99
CA PRO A 44 -4.24 8.41 8.66
C PRO A 44 -4.81 9.66 9.35
N SER A 45 -4.25 10.05 10.50
CA SER A 45 -4.74 11.21 11.27
C SER A 45 -4.74 12.53 10.48
N SER A 46 -3.80 12.70 9.55
CA SER A 46 -3.75 13.84 8.61
C SER A 46 -4.97 13.91 7.68
N LEU A 47 -5.69 12.80 7.50
CA LEU A 47 -6.86 12.66 6.65
C LEU A 47 -8.16 12.50 7.45
N ALA A 48 -8.17 12.73 8.77
CA ALA A 48 -9.35 12.51 9.62
C ALA A 48 -10.64 13.18 9.11
N SER A 49 -10.53 14.26 8.34
CA SER A 49 -11.66 14.97 7.71
C SER A 49 -12.44 14.18 6.65
N ILE A 50 -11.93 13.01 6.20
CA ILE A 50 -12.63 12.12 5.26
C ILE A 50 -13.38 10.98 5.96
N VAL A 51 -13.08 10.70 7.23
CA VAL A 51 -13.71 9.61 8.01
C VAL A 51 -15.25 9.67 7.99
N PRO A 52 -15.91 10.84 8.15
CA PRO A 52 -17.36 10.91 8.09
C PRO A 52 -17.93 10.44 6.73
N ILE A 53 -17.21 10.71 5.63
CA ILE A 53 -17.62 10.32 4.27
C ILE A 53 -17.57 8.80 4.14
N LEU A 54 -16.50 8.17 4.62
CA LEU A 54 -16.34 6.71 4.57
C LEU A 54 -17.36 5.99 5.45
N ARG A 55 -17.69 6.54 6.63
CA ARG A 55 -18.76 5.99 7.47
C ARG A 55 -20.11 6.01 6.77
N VAL A 56 -20.45 7.12 6.10
CA VAL A 56 -21.69 7.22 5.31
C VAL A 56 -21.67 6.22 4.15
N ALA A 57 -20.54 6.09 3.46
CA ALA A 57 -20.41 5.12 2.36
C ALA A 57 -20.74 3.69 2.83
N ASN A 58 -20.23 3.28 3.99
CA ASN A 58 -20.50 1.96 4.57
C ASN A 58 -21.98 1.76 4.94
N VAL A 59 -22.66 2.78 5.46
CA VAL A 59 -24.08 2.69 5.81
C VAL A 59 -24.97 2.58 4.56
N VAL A 60 -24.62 3.30 3.50
CA VAL A 60 -25.43 3.36 2.27
C VAL A 60 -25.17 2.17 1.34
N GLU A 61 -24.06 1.46 1.51
CA GLU A 61 -23.63 0.35 0.65
C GLU A 61 -24.71 -0.72 0.44
N GLU A 62 -25.39 -1.15 1.50
CA GLU A 62 -26.44 -2.18 1.43
C GLU A 62 -27.67 -1.71 0.62
N HIS A 63 -28.02 -0.43 0.73
CA HIS A 63 -29.23 0.12 0.10
C HIS A 63 -28.98 0.68 -1.31
N ASN A 64 -27.80 1.26 -1.53
CA ASN A 64 -27.42 1.90 -2.77
C ASN A 64 -25.90 1.82 -2.99
N PRO A 65 -25.40 0.71 -3.57
CA PRO A 65 -23.97 0.51 -3.77
C PRO A 65 -23.35 1.56 -4.70
N ARG A 66 -24.14 2.11 -5.64
CA ARG A 66 -23.67 3.18 -6.53
C ARG A 66 -23.38 4.47 -5.78
N VAL A 67 -24.22 4.83 -4.81
CA VAL A 67 -23.98 6.02 -3.97
C VAL A 67 -22.79 5.78 -3.04
N ALA A 68 -22.66 4.59 -2.45
CA ALA A 68 -21.50 4.24 -1.63
C ALA A 68 -20.18 4.35 -2.41
N TYR A 69 -20.15 3.88 -3.66
CA TYR A 69 -19.01 4.05 -4.56
C TYR A 69 -18.65 5.53 -4.77
N LEU A 70 -19.63 6.38 -5.06
CA LEU A 70 -19.39 7.81 -5.25
C LEU A 70 -18.86 8.49 -3.97
N CYS A 71 -19.35 8.09 -2.79
CA CYS A 71 -18.82 8.56 -1.53
C CYS A 71 -17.35 8.17 -1.32
N ARG A 72 -16.99 6.91 -1.60
CA ARG A 72 -15.59 6.43 -1.51
C ARG A 72 -14.68 7.14 -2.51
N PHE A 73 -15.15 7.35 -3.75
CA PHE A 73 -14.42 8.11 -4.76
C PHE A 73 -14.18 9.55 -4.31
N HIS A 74 -15.21 10.22 -3.79
CA HIS A 74 -15.07 11.57 -3.26
C HIS A 74 -14.10 11.64 -2.07
N ALA A 75 -14.11 10.65 -1.18
CA ALA A 75 -13.15 10.56 -0.09
C ALA A 75 -11.70 10.41 -0.61
N PHE A 76 -11.50 9.63 -1.67
CA PHE A 76 -10.20 9.50 -2.34
C PHE A 76 -9.74 10.83 -2.95
N GLU A 77 -10.60 11.53 -3.69
CA GLU A 77 -10.28 12.85 -4.26
C GLU A 77 -9.92 13.86 -3.17
N LYS A 78 -10.70 13.89 -2.08
CA LYS A 78 -10.42 14.78 -0.94
C LYS A 78 -9.09 14.45 -0.28
N ALA A 79 -8.77 13.17 -0.11
CA ALA A 79 -7.46 12.74 0.38
C ALA A 79 -6.32 13.13 -0.59
N HIS A 80 -6.57 13.08 -1.90
CA HIS A 80 -5.63 13.54 -2.91
C HIS A 80 -5.39 15.05 -2.83
N ASN A 81 -6.44 15.84 -2.65
CA ASN A 81 -6.33 17.29 -2.51
C ASN A 81 -5.60 17.73 -1.23
N ILE A 82 -5.76 16.99 -0.12
CA ILE A 82 -5.07 17.30 1.15
C ILE A 82 -3.57 17.02 1.07
N ASP A 83 -3.16 15.94 0.41
CA ASP A 83 -1.75 15.55 0.30
C ASP A 83 -1.44 14.98 -1.10
N PRO A 84 -1.33 15.81 -2.14
CA PRO A 84 -1.19 15.34 -3.52
C PRO A 84 0.03 14.45 -3.73
N THR A 85 1.14 14.77 -3.05
CA THR A 85 2.40 14.02 -3.13
C THR A 85 2.39 12.75 -2.27
N SER A 86 1.35 12.53 -1.46
CA SER A 86 1.20 11.39 -0.56
C SER A 86 2.39 11.24 0.40
N SER A 87 2.86 12.38 0.90
CA SER A 87 4.04 12.52 1.78
C SER A 87 3.75 12.23 3.25
N GLY A 88 2.49 12.30 3.67
CA GLY A 88 2.05 12.01 5.03
C GLY A 88 2.21 10.55 5.40
N ARG A 89 2.45 10.29 6.69
CA ARG A 89 2.62 8.92 7.22
C ARG A 89 1.39 8.08 6.86
N GLY A 90 1.61 6.97 6.17
CA GLY A 90 0.55 6.03 5.78
C GLY A 90 -0.37 6.50 4.66
N VAL A 91 -0.27 7.75 4.19
CA VAL A 91 -1.20 8.32 3.19
C VAL A 91 -1.14 7.58 1.86
N ARG A 92 0.05 7.27 1.36
CA ARG A 92 0.20 6.52 0.11
C ARG A 92 -0.42 5.12 0.19
N GLN A 93 -0.19 4.41 1.29
CA GLN A 93 -0.74 3.07 1.51
C GLN A 93 -2.28 3.13 1.57
N PHE A 94 -2.81 4.08 2.33
CA PHE A 94 -4.24 4.32 2.43
C PHE A 94 -4.88 4.62 1.07
N LYS A 95 -4.29 5.53 0.27
CA LYS A 95 -4.80 5.83 -1.08
C LYS A 95 -4.75 4.62 -2.02
N THR A 96 -3.67 3.85 -1.99
CA THR A 96 -3.57 2.62 -2.80
C THR A 96 -4.63 1.60 -2.38
N TYR A 97 -4.87 1.42 -1.08
CA TYR A 97 -5.93 0.56 -0.57
C TYR A 97 -7.31 1.02 -1.06
N LEU A 98 -7.63 2.30 -0.87
CA LEU A 98 -8.92 2.86 -1.27
C LEU A 98 -9.13 2.78 -2.80
N LEU A 99 -8.07 2.95 -3.60
CA LEU A 99 -8.12 2.80 -5.05
C LEU A 99 -8.42 1.36 -5.48
N HIS A 100 -7.68 0.37 -4.96
CA HIS A 100 -7.96 -1.04 -5.25
C HIS A 100 -9.37 -1.44 -4.83
N ARG A 101 -9.86 -0.85 -3.72
CA ARG A 101 -11.25 -1.07 -3.30
C ARG A 101 -12.22 -0.55 -4.34
N LEU A 102 -12.03 0.67 -4.84
CA LEU A 102 -12.88 1.28 -5.88
C LEU A 102 -12.91 0.44 -7.17
N GLU A 103 -11.78 -0.13 -7.60
CA GLU A 103 -11.69 -1.00 -8.79
C GLU A 103 -12.55 -2.27 -8.69
N LYS A 104 -12.85 -2.76 -7.48
CA LYS A 104 -13.72 -3.94 -7.30
C LYS A 104 -15.21 -3.64 -7.49
N TRP A 105 -15.62 -2.38 -7.50
CA TRP A 105 -17.02 -1.94 -7.63
C TRP A 105 -17.37 -1.40 -9.02
N GLU A 106 -16.46 -1.56 -9.99
CA GLU A 106 -16.67 -1.29 -11.42
C GLU A 106 -17.09 -2.57 -12.15
#